data_AF-W4LD98-F1
#
_entry.id   AF-W4LD98-F1
#
_cell.length_a   1.000
_cell.length_b   1.000
_cell.length_c   1.000
_cell.angle_alpha   90.00
_cell.angle_beta   90.00
_cell.angle_gamma   90.00
#
_symmetry.space_group_name_H-M   'P 1'
#
loop_
_entity.id
_entity.type
_entity.pdbx_description
1 polymer ?
#
loop_
_entity_poly.entity_id
_entity_poly.type
_entity_poly.pdbx_seq_one_letter_code
_entity_poly.pdbx_strand_id
1 'polypeptide(L)'
;MFEDDSVHAVEGSAWVISTDPSYAPQTTNVVTLWDDLYNTWLEHLDLQPEIYNEGSYQDDFKPCFDHHVLPILKAASLQKWNTSLPPNAVARHDDLVNLPPSGPGFMMMNFIRNPNDETSQQTASPLMPLALGDLGKSFLSLTTTQYFFMQQWSAKGCATDSPPSLGAGEALDRTILFNCLGGRFSPGIEMSFIVRDINLYRQDWKDPAVGPFRINMEQFDYSRATPDAPFLGVGYIPFQPHPVQPGDMVKFMAIPWHTDYNSCATHLPNPNPGGDLSENNIEAATGKNGTINTILYSSWPAQRPVAVYTYDDVHAHDGQWPVRPRYSVRGEGTAAMQHAGPGFDRPAMNVGRYQDRKDFLSNWSRIGVVIQGPAIHNYPDGYRKDLYLEVESQFEQDESNLVEYWRNTVIDRLYPPQPPKPSE
;
A
#
# COMPACT_ATOMS: atom_id res chain seq x y z
N MET A 1 -19.78 -12.06 31.04
CA MET A 1 -20.17 -12.41 32.43
C MET A 1 -19.48 -11.41 33.31
N PHE A 2 -20.25 -10.70 34.13
CA PHE A 2 -19.74 -9.70 35.07
C PHE A 2 -19.50 -10.33 36.44
N GLU A 3 -18.94 -9.56 37.37
CA GLU A 3 -18.62 -10.03 38.73
C GLU A 3 -19.87 -10.42 39.55
N ASP A 4 -21.04 -9.94 39.15
CA ASP A 4 -22.33 -10.27 39.77
C ASP A 4 -23.03 -11.47 39.10
N ASP A 5 -22.29 -12.28 38.33
CA ASP A 5 -22.79 -13.38 37.51
C ASP A 5 -23.79 -12.97 36.41
N SER A 6 -24.07 -11.68 36.24
CA SER A 6 -24.91 -11.23 35.13
C SER A 6 -24.18 -11.44 33.81
N VAL A 7 -24.96 -11.77 32.78
CA VAL A 7 -24.45 -12.00 31.43
C VAL A 7 -25.06 -10.94 30.53
N HIS A 8 -24.22 -10.30 29.74
CA HIS A 8 -24.62 -9.43 28.67
C HIS A 8 -24.00 -9.97 27.38
N ALA A 9 -24.84 -10.15 26.37
CA ALA A 9 -24.37 -10.43 25.04
C ALA A 9 -23.61 -9.20 24.54
N VAL A 10 -22.47 -9.41 23.88
CA VAL A 10 -21.76 -8.29 23.26
C VAL A 10 -22.63 -7.79 22.10
N GLU A 11 -23.06 -6.53 22.20
CA GLU A 11 -23.77 -5.82 21.15
C GLU A 11 -22.79 -5.46 20.02
N GLY A 12 -23.20 -5.63 18.76
CA GLY A 12 -22.34 -5.41 17.59
C GLY A 12 -21.55 -6.64 17.12
N SER A 13 -20.72 -6.44 16.10
CA SER A 13 -19.87 -7.47 15.51
C SER A 13 -18.43 -6.97 15.35
N ALA A 14 -17.47 -7.88 15.47
CA ALA A 14 -16.08 -7.64 15.13
C ALA A 14 -15.62 -8.75 14.19
N TRP A 15 -14.52 -8.51 13.49
CA TRP A 15 -13.90 -9.49 12.62
C TRP A 15 -12.40 -9.55 12.87
N VAL A 16 -11.82 -10.73 12.68
CA VAL A 16 -10.38 -10.94 12.78
C VAL A 16 -9.86 -11.45 11.45
N ILE A 17 -8.76 -10.87 11.00
CA ILE A 17 -8.06 -11.25 9.78
C ILE A 17 -6.61 -11.53 10.16
N SER A 18 -6.06 -12.61 9.61
CA SER A 18 -4.63 -12.89 9.66
C SER A 18 -4.05 -12.55 8.29
N THR A 19 -2.96 -11.79 8.28
CA THR A 19 -2.23 -11.39 7.07
C THR A 19 -0.76 -11.81 7.18
N ASP A 20 -0.01 -11.57 6.12
CA ASP A 20 1.44 -11.56 6.13
C ASP A 20 2.04 -10.51 7.10
N PRO A 21 3.33 -10.62 7.46
CA PRO A 21 3.97 -9.62 8.30
C PRO A 21 4.06 -8.24 7.62
N SER A 22 3.88 -7.17 8.39
CA SER A 22 4.28 -5.83 7.96
C SER A 22 5.78 -5.66 8.16
N TYR A 23 6.55 -5.63 7.08
CA TYR A 23 8.01 -5.47 7.13
C TYR A 23 8.46 -4.00 7.24
N ALA A 24 7.54 -3.04 7.21
CA ALA A 24 7.83 -1.63 7.48
C ALA A 24 6.69 -0.96 8.26
N PRO A 25 6.41 -1.42 9.49
CA PRO A 25 5.20 -1.07 10.23
C PRO A 25 5.09 0.41 10.62
N GLN A 26 6.18 1.16 10.54
CA GLN A 26 6.22 2.60 10.85
C GLN A 26 6.12 3.49 9.59
N THR A 27 6.01 2.88 8.40
CA THR A 27 5.75 3.59 7.15
C THR A 27 4.33 3.27 6.69
N THR A 28 3.58 4.29 6.32
CA THR A 28 2.14 4.14 6.03
C THR A 28 1.88 4.18 4.53
N ASN A 29 0.87 3.42 4.09
CA ASN A 29 0.38 3.54 2.72
C ASN A 29 -0.22 4.95 2.51
N VAL A 30 -0.09 5.51 1.31
CA VAL A 30 -0.73 6.80 0.99
C VAL A 30 -2.25 6.64 0.86
N VAL A 31 -2.67 5.46 0.41
CA VAL A 31 -4.07 5.01 0.45
C VAL A 31 -4.10 3.76 1.31
N THR A 32 -4.73 3.87 2.47
CA THR A 32 -4.85 2.81 3.47
C THR A 32 -6.19 2.10 3.35
N LEU A 33 -6.33 0.93 3.96
CA LEU A 33 -7.60 0.20 3.97
C LEU A 33 -8.74 1.04 4.59
N TRP A 34 -8.39 1.85 5.61
CA TRP A 34 -9.30 2.83 6.18
C TRP A 34 -9.79 3.85 5.16
N ASP A 35 -8.91 4.34 4.27
CA ASP A 35 -9.29 5.38 3.30
C ASP A 35 -10.30 4.87 2.27
N ASP A 36 -10.12 3.64 1.75
CA ASP A 36 -11.08 3.02 0.82
C ASP A 36 -12.41 2.72 1.50
N LEU A 37 -12.37 2.14 2.70
CA LEU A 37 -13.56 1.83 3.48
C LEU A 37 -14.32 3.12 3.86
N TYR A 38 -13.63 4.13 4.40
CA TYR A 38 -14.23 5.42 4.74
C TYR A 38 -14.84 6.10 3.52
N ASN A 39 -14.16 6.07 2.36
CA ASN A 39 -14.69 6.60 1.11
C ASN A 39 -16.00 5.92 0.70
N THR A 40 -16.05 4.59 0.73
CA THR A 40 -17.28 3.83 0.41
C THR A 40 -18.42 4.16 1.35
N TRP A 41 -18.16 4.26 2.65
CA TRP A 41 -19.17 4.62 3.63
C TRP A 41 -19.66 6.06 3.47
N LEU A 42 -18.75 6.97 3.14
CA LEU A 42 -19.08 8.36 2.87
C LEU A 42 -19.96 8.51 1.63
N GLU A 43 -19.59 7.88 0.51
CA GLU A 43 -20.27 8.06 -0.77
C GLU A 43 -21.55 7.23 -0.91
N HIS A 44 -21.67 6.11 -0.17
CA HIS A 44 -22.76 5.15 -0.37
C HIS A 44 -23.61 4.85 0.87
N LEU A 45 -23.16 5.21 2.07
CA LEU A 45 -23.86 4.89 3.32
C LEU A 45 -24.19 6.13 4.16
N ASP A 46 -24.11 7.34 3.58
CA ASP A 46 -24.53 8.60 4.21
C ASP A 46 -23.83 8.85 5.56
N LEU A 47 -22.55 8.46 5.65
CA LEU A 47 -21.78 8.49 6.90
C LEU A 47 -21.68 9.92 7.46
N GLN A 48 -21.41 10.90 6.60
CA GLN A 48 -21.20 12.30 6.96
C GLN A 48 -21.72 13.25 5.86
N PRO A 49 -23.02 13.61 5.91
CA PRO A 49 -23.65 14.50 4.93
C PRO A 49 -22.97 15.85 4.77
N GLU A 50 -22.30 16.34 5.81
CA GLU A 50 -21.56 17.60 5.77
C GLU A 50 -20.30 17.55 4.90
N ILE A 51 -19.83 16.36 4.50
CA ILE A 51 -18.71 16.17 3.57
C ILE A 51 -19.23 15.72 2.20
N TYR A 52 -20.16 14.77 2.18
CA TYR A 52 -20.73 14.22 0.95
C TYR A 52 -22.23 14.00 1.13
N ASN A 53 -23.03 14.64 0.27
CA ASN A 53 -24.48 14.53 0.30
C ASN A 53 -25.04 14.56 -1.11
N GLU A 54 -26.10 13.78 -1.33
CA GLU A 54 -26.84 13.72 -2.60
C GLU A 54 -25.94 13.54 -3.85
N GLY A 55 -24.88 12.72 -3.72
CA GLY A 55 -24.00 12.39 -4.85
C GLY A 55 -22.87 13.41 -5.09
N SER A 56 -22.64 14.36 -4.19
CA SER A 56 -21.63 15.41 -4.36
C SER A 56 -20.88 15.75 -3.08
N TYR A 57 -19.60 16.09 -3.23
CA TYR A 57 -18.78 16.66 -2.16
C TYR A 57 -19.21 18.10 -1.85
N GLN A 58 -19.25 18.46 -0.58
CA GLN A 58 -19.73 19.77 -0.14
C GLN A 58 -18.63 20.83 -0.25
N ASP A 59 -18.73 21.72 -1.24
CA ASP A 59 -17.68 22.70 -1.58
C ASP A 59 -17.31 23.66 -0.45
N ASP A 60 -18.16 23.87 0.55
CA ASP A 60 -17.90 24.72 1.71
C ASP A 60 -17.16 23.99 2.85
N PHE A 61 -17.09 22.66 2.80
CA PHE A 61 -16.41 21.86 3.81
C PHE A 61 -14.91 22.17 3.90
N LYS A 62 -14.42 22.51 5.09
CA LYS A 62 -12.99 22.73 5.32
C LYS A 62 -12.37 21.53 6.03
N PRO A 63 -11.32 20.91 5.46
CA PRO A 63 -10.67 19.77 6.09
C PRO A 63 -9.97 20.17 7.40
N CYS A 64 -9.87 19.21 8.32
CA CYS A 64 -8.97 19.28 9.46
C CYS A 64 -7.56 18.91 9.00
N PHE A 65 -6.55 19.74 9.29
CA PHE A 65 -5.20 19.48 8.80
C PHE A 65 -4.64 18.17 9.34
N ASP A 66 -4.70 17.96 10.65
CA ASP A 66 -4.10 16.79 11.32
C ASP A 66 -4.82 15.49 10.98
N HIS A 67 -6.12 15.52 10.71
CA HIS A 67 -6.91 14.33 10.42
C HIS A 67 -7.04 14.00 8.93
N HIS A 68 -7.14 15.00 8.06
CA HIS A 68 -7.47 14.79 6.64
C HIS A 68 -6.30 15.05 5.68
N VAL A 69 -5.34 15.89 6.04
CA VAL A 69 -4.27 16.34 5.12
C VAL A 69 -2.91 15.81 5.52
N LEU A 70 -2.50 16.06 6.77
CA LEU A 70 -1.20 15.68 7.29
C LEU A 70 -0.91 14.17 7.17
N PRO A 71 -1.87 13.25 7.36
CA PRO A 71 -1.62 11.82 7.16
C PRO A 71 -1.20 11.48 5.73
N ILE A 72 -1.81 12.13 4.72
CA ILE A 72 -1.48 11.94 3.30
C ILE A 72 -0.06 12.47 3.02
N LEU A 73 0.27 13.67 3.53
CA LEU A 73 1.61 14.27 3.36
C LEU A 73 2.70 13.45 4.05
N LYS A 74 2.43 12.94 5.26
CA LYS A 74 3.33 12.06 6.00
C LYS A 74 3.57 10.75 5.26
N ALA A 75 2.50 10.08 4.82
CA ALA A 75 2.61 8.83 4.06
C ALA A 75 3.43 9.03 2.78
N ALA A 76 3.15 10.10 2.03
CA ALA A 76 3.92 10.44 0.84
C ALA A 76 5.39 10.71 1.17
N SER A 77 5.69 11.45 2.25
CA SER A 77 7.07 11.69 2.69
C SER A 77 7.82 10.41 3.07
N LEU A 78 7.14 9.45 3.71
CA LEU A 78 7.72 8.20 4.19
C LEU A 78 8.00 7.19 3.07
N GLN A 79 7.35 7.30 1.89
CA GLN A 79 7.59 6.39 0.75
C GLN A 79 9.06 6.30 0.32
N LYS A 80 9.86 7.34 0.57
CA LYS A 80 11.30 7.37 0.26
C LYS A 80 12.12 6.27 0.95
N TRP A 81 11.61 5.71 2.05
CA TRP A 81 12.32 4.69 2.83
C TRP A 81 12.15 3.28 2.29
N ASN A 82 11.14 3.08 1.43
CA ASN A 82 10.76 1.75 0.93
C ASN A 82 10.84 1.65 -0.61
N THR A 83 11.23 2.75 -1.25
CA THR A 83 11.39 2.88 -2.70
C THR A 83 12.73 3.53 -3.01
N SER A 84 13.23 3.32 -4.22
CA SER A 84 14.49 3.89 -4.66
C SER A 84 14.25 5.24 -5.33
N LEU A 85 14.26 6.33 -4.57
CA LEU A 85 14.09 7.67 -5.09
C LEU A 85 15.44 8.38 -5.29
N PRO A 86 15.64 9.15 -6.37
CA PRO A 86 16.85 9.94 -6.55
C PRO A 86 16.94 11.06 -5.51
N PRO A 87 18.15 11.55 -5.16
CA PRO A 87 18.33 12.51 -4.05
C PRO A 87 17.46 13.78 -4.13
N ASN A 88 17.23 14.29 -5.33
CA ASN A 88 16.38 15.46 -5.54
C ASN A 88 14.90 15.16 -5.25
N ALA A 89 14.42 13.94 -5.53
CA ALA A 89 13.06 13.53 -5.17
C ALA A 89 12.96 13.33 -3.66
N VAL A 90 13.95 12.71 -3.02
CA VAL A 90 13.99 12.57 -1.55
C VAL A 90 13.84 13.92 -0.85
N ALA A 91 14.61 14.93 -1.27
CA ALA A 91 14.51 16.28 -0.70
C ALA A 91 13.09 16.88 -0.82
N ARG A 92 12.39 16.65 -1.94
CA ARG A 92 10.99 17.10 -2.09
C ARG A 92 10.01 16.34 -1.21
N HIS A 93 10.26 15.06 -0.95
CA HIS A 93 9.46 14.29 0.00
C HIS A 93 9.70 14.75 1.44
N ASP A 94 10.92 15.19 1.80
CA ASP A 94 11.21 15.78 3.12
C ASP A 94 10.43 17.08 3.36
N ASP A 95 10.22 17.89 2.32
CA ASP A 95 9.49 19.16 2.42
C ASP A 95 7.99 18.98 2.76
N LEU A 96 7.38 17.84 2.38
CA LEU A 96 5.92 17.63 2.46
C LEU A 96 5.35 17.77 3.88
N VAL A 97 6.07 17.27 4.89
CA VAL A 97 5.60 17.27 6.28
C VAL A 97 5.68 18.65 6.95
N ASN A 98 6.37 19.60 6.31
CA ASN A 98 6.54 20.97 6.80
C ASN A 98 5.52 21.95 6.20
N LEU A 99 4.62 21.49 5.32
CA LEU A 99 3.61 22.35 4.71
C LEU A 99 2.56 22.79 5.75
N PRO A 100 2.15 24.07 5.75
CA PRO A 100 1.27 24.58 6.80
C PRO A 100 -0.23 24.30 6.54
N PRO A 101 -1.07 24.35 7.59
CA PRO A 101 -2.53 24.27 7.47
C PRO A 101 -3.16 25.33 6.55
N SER A 102 -2.49 26.47 6.34
CA SER A 102 -2.95 27.54 5.46
C SER A 102 -2.89 27.19 3.96
N GLY A 103 -2.24 26.09 3.60
CA GLY A 103 -2.10 25.63 2.22
C GLY A 103 -0.63 25.50 1.78
N PRO A 104 -0.37 24.84 0.65
CA PRO A 104 0.97 24.48 0.20
C PRO A 104 1.78 25.67 -0.38
N GLY A 105 1.13 26.77 -0.77
CA GLY A 105 1.79 27.92 -1.41
C GLY A 105 2.24 27.69 -2.87
N PHE A 106 1.86 26.56 -3.48
CA PHE A 106 2.08 26.23 -4.89
C PHE A 106 0.93 25.37 -5.42
N MET A 107 0.93 25.11 -6.74
CA MET A 107 -0.10 24.29 -7.41
C MET A 107 0.07 22.80 -7.10
N MET A 108 -0.17 22.39 -5.85
CA MET A 108 -0.01 21.01 -5.35
C MET A 108 -0.77 19.99 -6.20
N MET A 109 -1.99 20.34 -6.63
CA MET A 109 -2.84 19.42 -7.38
C MET A 109 -2.25 19.01 -8.74
N ASN A 110 -1.29 19.77 -9.30
CA ASN A 110 -0.58 19.37 -10.53
C ASN A 110 0.32 18.14 -10.33
N PHE A 111 0.57 17.74 -9.09
CA PHE A 111 1.41 16.60 -8.73
C PHE A 111 0.60 15.42 -8.19
N ILE A 112 -0.72 15.55 -8.04
CA ILE A 112 -1.59 14.51 -7.50
C ILE A 112 -2.48 13.98 -8.61
N ARG A 113 -2.57 12.66 -8.73
CA ARG A 113 -3.43 12.00 -9.71
C ARG A 113 -4.89 12.21 -9.36
N ASN A 114 -5.67 12.69 -10.33
CA ASN A 114 -7.08 12.98 -10.16
C ASN A 114 -7.89 11.67 -10.28
N PRO A 115 -8.57 11.20 -9.21
CA PRO A 115 -9.40 10.00 -9.25
C PRO A 115 -10.64 10.16 -10.15
N ASN A 116 -11.04 11.38 -10.49
CA ASN A 116 -12.21 11.69 -11.31
C ASN A 116 -11.89 11.91 -12.80
N ASP A 117 -10.61 11.77 -13.19
CA ASP A 117 -10.17 11.96 -14.58
C ASP A 117 -9.41 10.72 -15.05
N GLU A 118 -10.05 9.95 -15.95
CA GLU A 118 -9.46 8.76 -16.55
C GLU A 118 -8.13 9.06 -17.26
N THR A 119 -7.99 10.24 -17.88
CA THR A 119 -6.73 10.63 -18.54
C THR A 119 -5.61 10.78 -17.51
N SER A 120 -5.91 11.42 -16.37
CA SER A 120 -4.98 11.53 -15.25
C SER A 120 -4.57 10.15 -14.72
N GLN A 121 -5.51 9.20 -14.65
CA GLN A 121 -5.26 7.84 -14.18
C GLN A 121 -4.33 7.02 -15.09
N GLN A 122 -4.26 7.37 -16.37
CA GLN A 122 -3.39 6.71 -17.36
C GLN A 122 -2.09 7.50 -17.64
N THR A 123 -1.90 8.67 -17.02
CA THR A 123 -0.74 9.53 -17.30
C THR A 123 0.50 9.10 -16.51
N ALA A 124 1.60 8.85 -17.22
CA ALA A 124 2.88 8.41 -16.65
C ALA A 124 3.78 9.53 -16.10
N SER A 125 3.54 10.81 -16.47
CA SER A 125 4.25 11.98 -15.91
C SER A 125 4.05 11.99 -14.39
N PRO A 126 5.08 12.17 -13.54
CA PRO A 126 5.08 11.59 -12.20
C PRO A 126 4.11 12.31 -11.27
N LEU A 127 2.87 11.82 -11.30
CA LEU A 127 1.83 12.12 -10.36
C LEU A 127 1.93 11.13 -9.20
N MET A 128 1.60 11.63 -8.02
CA MET A 128 1.55 10.86 -6.78
C MET A 128 0.15 10.24 -6.58
N PRO A 129 0.07 9.07 -5.92
CA PRO A 129 1.20 8.23 -5.47
C PRO A 129 1.97 7.58 -6.62
N LEU A 130 3.27 7.30 -6.42
CA LEU A 130 4.11 6.55 -7.36
C LEU A 130 3.87 5.04 -7.22
N ALA A 131 2.64 4.60 -7.48
CA ALA A 131 2.21 3.21 -7.31
C ALA A 131 1.29 2.77 -8.45
N LEU A 132 1.25 1.45 -8.69
CA LEU A 132 0.40 0.83 -9.69
C LEU A 132 -1.07 0.87 -9.27
N GLY A 133 -1.98 0.99 -10.24
CA GLY A 133 -3.42 1.05 -10.02
C GLY A 133 -4.12 -0.31 -10.08
N ASP A 134 -5.42 -0.29 -9.76
CA ASP A 134 -6.30 -1.45 -9.85
C ASP A 134 -6.47 -1.92 -11.31
N LEU A 135 -7.16 -3.05 -11.50
CA LEU A 135 -7.48 -3.54 -12.83
C LEU A 135 -8.13 -2.45 -13.71
N GLY A 136 -7.54 -2.19 -14.87
CA GLY A 136 -8.00 -1.15 -15.81
C GLY A 136 -7.43 0.25 -15.55
N LYS A 137 -6.73 0.47 -14.44
CA LYS A 137 -6.07 1.73 -14.10
C LYS A 137 -4.56 1.53 -14.03
N SER A 138 -3.80 2.21 -14.90
CA SER A 138 -2.33 2.14 -14.89
C SER A 138 -1.73 2.42 -13.50
N PHE A 139 -2.27 3.43 -12.83
CA PHE A 139 -1.69 3.99 -11.60
C PHE A 139 -2.73 4.20 -10.50
N LEU A 140 -2.27 4.10 -9.25
CA LEU A 140 -3.07 4.39 -8.07
C LEU A 140 -3.34 5.90 -7.98
N SER A 141 -4.56 6.29 -7.68
CA SER A 141 -4.89 7.65 -7.23
C SER A 141 -5.18 7.65 -5.73
N LEU A 142 -5.21 8.82 -5.11
CA LEU A 142 -5.94 8.97 -3.85
C LEU A 142 -7.40 8.52 -4.02
N THR A 143 -8.10 8.21 -2.93
CA THR A 143 -9.57 8.09 -2.98
C THR A 143 -10.19 9.43 -3.37
N THR A 144 -11.44 9.43 -3.86
CA THR A 144 -12.17 10.66 -4.17
C THR A 144 -12.29 11.57 -2.95
N THR A 145 -12.48 10.98 -1.77
CA THR A 145 -12.51 11.71 -0.49
C THR A 145 -11.16 12.34 -0.14
N GLN A 146 -10.07 11.57 -0.18
CA GLN A 146 -8.72 12.11 0.08
C GLN A 146 -8.36 13.22 -0.92
N TYR A 147 -8.68 13.03 -2.20
CA TYR A 147 -8.42 14.02 -3.23
C TYR A 147 -9.22 15.31 -2.99
N PHE A 148 -10.50 15.20 -2.62
CA PHE A 148 -11.34 16.33 -2.23
C PHE A 148 -10.72 17.11 -1.06
N PHE A 149 -10.25 16.44 -0.01
CA PHE A 149 -9.57 17.11 1.11
C PHE A 149 -8.31 17.86 0.66
N MET A 150 -7.49 17.26 -0.20
CA MET A 150 -6.30 17.91 -0.74
C MET A 150 -6.65 19.12 -1.61
N GLN A 151 -7.72 19.06 -2.40
CA GLN A 151 -8.22 20.20 -3.17
C GLN A 151 -8.69 21.35 -2.26
N GLN A 152 -9.50 21.05 -1.25
CA GLN A 152 -10.01 22.05 -0.32
C GLN A 152 -8.89 22.72 0.46
N TRP A 153 -7.96 21.93 1.01
CA TRP A 153 -6.78 22.49 1.69
C TRP A 153 -5.91 23.32 0.75
N SER A 154 -5.64 22.84 -0.47
CA SER A 154 -4.80 23.57 -1.41
C SER A 154 -5.42 24.89 -1.86
N ALA A 155 -6.75 24.99 -1.93
CA ALA A 155 -7.46 26.18 -2.39
C ALA A 155 -7.83 27.15 -1.26
N LYS A 156 -8.19 26.63 -0.08
CA LYS A 156 -8.87 27.40 0.99
C LYS A 156 -8.19 27.28 2.37
N GLY A 157 -7.17 26.42 2.50
CA GLY A 157 -6.60 26.03 3.79
C GLY A 157 -7.52 25.12 4.60
N CYS A 158 -7.08 24.77 5.80
CA CYS A 158 -7.82 23.95 6.76
C CYS A 158 -8.63 24.78 7.76
N ALA A 159 -9.61 24.15 8.41
CA ALA A 159 -10.26 24.71 9.60
C ALA A 159 -9.30 24.72 10.79
N THR A 160 -9.44 25.71 11.68
CA THR A 160 -8.66 25.81 12.93
C THR A 160 -9.15 24.83 14.00
N ASP A 161 -10.45 24.52 14.00
CA ASP A 161 -11.11 23.66 14.98
C ASP A 161 -12.14 22.76 14.28
N SER A 162 -11.73 21.55 13.92
CA SER A 162 -12.66 20.51 13.46
C SER A 162 -12.32 19.22 14.19
N PRO A 163 -13.00 18.91 15.31
CA PRO A 163 -12.84 17.61 15.93
C PRO A 163 -13.30 16.52 14.94
N PRO A 164 -12.80 15.28 15.08
CA PRO A 164 -13.29 14.18 14.27
C PRO A 164 -14.77 13.97 14.60
N SER A 165 -15.56 13.79 13.55
CA SER A 165 -16.99 13.49 13.58
C SER A 165 -17.33 12.12 14.19
N LEU A 166 -16.37 11.19 14.14
CA LEU A 166 -16.52 9.80 14.55
C LEU A 166 -16.10 9.59 16.01
N GLY A 167 -16.71 8.61 16.68
CA GLY A 167 -16.53 8.32 18.10
C GLY A 167 -15.22 7.59 18.42
N ALA A 168 -15.05 7.27 19.70
CA ALA A 168 -13.85 6.60 20.20
C ALA A 168 -13.69 5.17 19.64
N GLY A 169 -14.80 4.47 19.36
CA GLY A 169 -14.76 3.14 18.74
C GLY A 169 -14.23 3.22 17.31
N GLU A 170 -14.73 4.15 16.53
CA GLU A 170 -14.30 4.37 15.15
C GLU A 170 -12.86 4.88 15.08
N ALA A 171 -12.40 5.63 16.10
CA ALA A 171 -10.99 6.00 16.20
C ALA A 171 -10.08 4.78 16.38
N LEU A 172 -10.53 3.75 17.10
CA LEU A 172 -9.81 2.46 17.20
C LEU A 172 -9.87 1.69 15.88
N ASP A 173 -11.04 1.62 15.23
CA ASP A 173 -11.20 0.99 13.92
C ASP A 173 -10.25 1.64 12.89
N ARG A 174 -10.21 2.97 12.84
CA ARG A 174 -9.25 3.75 12.03
C ARG A 174 -7.81 3.40 12.37
N THR A 175 -7.44 3.38 13.66
CA THR A 175 -6.05 3.14 14.07
C THR A 175 -5.54 1.78 13.57
N ILE A 176 -6.39 0.76 13.54
CA ILE A 176 -6.03 -0.57 13.03
C ILE A 176 -5.95 -0.55 11.51
N LEU A 177 -7.03 -0.11 10.84
CA LEU A 177 -7.17 -0.18 9.38
C LEU A 177 -6.25 0.80 8.63
N PHE A 178 -5.79 1.86 9.28
CA PHE A 178 -4.82 2.80 8.73
C PHE A 178 -3.43 2.17 8.47
N ASN A 179 -3.12 1.07 9.16
CA ASN A 179 -1.88 0.33 8.91
C ASN A 179 -1.99 -0.70 7.78
N CYS A 180 -3.20 -0.90 7.23
CA CYS A 180 -3.45 -1.89 6.18
C CYS A 180 -3.45 -1.24 4.78
N LEU A 181 -3.30 -2.05 3.73
CA LEU A 181 -3.24 -1.59 2.35
C LEU A 181 -4.62 -1.13 1.82
N GLY A 182 -4.70 0.07 1.23
CA GLY A 182 -5.90 0.57 0.51
C GLY A 182 -5.84 0.41 -1.02
N GLY A 183 -4.66 0.15 -1.58
CA GLY A 183 -4.57 -0.17 -3.01
C GLY A 183 -3.15 -0.12 -3.58
N ARG A 184 -2.94 -0.66 -4.78
CA ARG A 184 -3.95 -1.36 -5.61
C ARG A 184 -4.44 -2.69 -5.02
N PHE A 185 -5.67 -3.06 -5.32
CA PHE A 185 -6.22 -4.39 -5.05
C PHE A 185 -6.02 -5.30 -6.26
N SER A 186 -4.85 -5.96 -6.30
CA SER A 186 -4.51 -6.96 -7.33
C SER A 186 -3.59 -8.06 -6.78
N PRO A 187 -4.09 -8.94 -5.89
CA PRO A 187 -5.42 -8.89 -5.24
C PRO A 187 -5.46 -7.97 -4.01
N GLY A 188 -4.32 -7.58 -3.43
CA GLY A 188 -4.22 -6.82 -2.18
C GLY A 188 -3.25 -7.50 -1.21
N ILE A 189 -3.33 -7.18 0.10
CA ILE A 189 -2.53 -7.81 1.17
C ILE A 189 -3.45 -8.35 2.28
N GLU A 190 -3.97 -7.49 3.16
CA GLU A 190 -4.85 -7.92 4.26
C GLU A 190 -6.25 -8.25 3.76
N MET A 191 -6.74 -7.42 2.86
CA MET A 191 -8.04 -7.51 2.21
C MET A 191 -7.89 -7.13 0.74
N SER A 192 -8.99 -7.31 0.00
CA SER A 192 -9.10 -6.97 -1.42
C SER A 192 -10.16 -5.90 -1.66
N PHE A 193 -10.49 -5.68 -2.94
CA PHE A 193 -11.47 -4.71 -3.44
C PHE A 193 -12.87 -4.81 -2.80
N ILE A 194 -13.16 -5.90 -2.08
CA ILE A 194 -14.42 -6.14 -1.38
C ILE A 194 -14.77 -5.07 -0.35
N VAL A 195 -13.79 -4.35 0.20
CA VAL A 195 -14.05 -3.23 1.12
C VAL A 195 -14.87 -2.11 0.49
N ARG A 196 -14.94 -2.08 -0.84
CA ARG A 196 -15.70 -1.11 -1.61
C ARG A 196 -17.16 -1.49 -1.84
N ASP A 197 -17.57 -2.70 -1.43
CA ASP A 197 -18.93 -3.19 -1.61
C ASP A 197 -19.76 -2.98 -0.33
N ILE A 198 -20.87 -2.26 -0.46
CA ILE A 198 -21.78 -1.98 0.65
C ILE A 198 -22.45 -3.23 1.23
N ASN A 199 -22.51 -4.35 0.48
CA ASN A 199 -23.10 -5.59 0.97
C ASN A 199 -22.19 -6.32 1.97
N LEU A 200 -20.90 -5.96 2.04
CA LEU A 200 -19.97 -6.44 3.06
C LEU A 200 -20.38 -5.97 4.46
N TYR A 201 -21.07 -4.84 4.54
CA TYR A 201 -21.34 -4.12 5.78
C TYR A 201 -22.79 -4.22 6.24
N ARG A 202 -22.99 -4.08 7.55
CA ARG A 202 -24.30 -3.82 8.16
C ARG A 202 -24.74 -2.41 7.79
N GLN A 203 -25.80 -2.31 6.99
CA GLN A 203 -26.30 -1.03 6.50
C GLN A 203 -27.27 -0.35 7.48
N ASP A 204 -27.76 -1.07 8.50
CA ASP A 204 -28.55 -0.56 9.63
C ASP A 204 -27.69 0.19 10.68
N TRP A 205 -26.59 0.80 10.24
CA TRP A 205 -25.53 1.36 11.08
C TRP A 205 -25.93 2.58 11.93
N LYS A 206 -27.04 3.25 11.56
CA LYS A 206 -27.61 4.37 12.35
C LYS A 206 -28.26 3.88 13.64
N ASP A 207 -28.47 2.57 13.80
CA ASP A 207 -28.79 1.97 15.09
C ASP A 207 -27.57 2.10 16.04
N PRO A 208 -27.71 2.77 17.20
CA PRO A 208 -26.63 2.90 18.18
C PRO A 208 -26.05 1.57 18.67
N ALA A 209 -26.81 0.46 18.58
CA ALA A 209 -26.33 -0.88 18.94
C ALA A 209 -25.44 -1.53 17.87
N VAL A 210 -25.38 -0.96 16.65
CA VAL A 210 -24.55 -1.44 15.55
C VAL A 210 -23.37 -0.49 15.34
N GLY A 211 -23.66 0.78 15.05
CA GLY A 211 -22.67 1.77 14.66
C GLY A 211 -22.06 1.54 13.26
N PRO A 212 -21.22 2.47 12.78
CA PRO A 212 -20.59 2.37 11.47
C PRO A 212 -19.53 1.26 11.39
N PHE A 213 -19.16 0.90 10.16
CA PHE A 213 -18.07 -0.01 9.80
C PHE A 213 -18.22 -1.48 10.24
N ARG A 214 -19.41 -1.90 10.68
CA ARG A 214 -19.65 -3.29 11.09
C ARG A 214 -19.87 -4.22 9.91
N ILE A 215 -19.30 -5.42 9.99
CA ILE A 215 -19.44 -6.47 8.97
C ILE A 215 -20.81 -7.13 9.06
N ASN A 216 -21.42 -7.39 7.89
CA ASN A 216 -22.69 -8.11 7.74
C ASN A 216 -22.56 -9.61 8.05
N MET A 217 -22.16 -9.94 9.28
CA MET A 217 -21.86 -11.29 9.73
C MET A 217 -23.09 -12.20 9.71
N GLU A 218 -22.90 -13.44 9.23
CA GLU A 218 -23.90 -14.50 9.37
C GLU A 218 -24.02 -14.98 10.81
N GLN A 219 -25.27 -15.13 11.28
CA GLN A 219 -25.57 -15.73 12.57
C GLN A 219 -25.65 -17.25 12.42
N PHE A 220 -24.75 -17.98 13.09
CA PHE A 220 -24.67 -19.43 13.00
C PHE A 220 -25.50 -20.13 14.08
N ASP A 221 -26.38 -21.03 13.64
CA ASP A 221 -26.99 -22.04 14.51
C ASP A 221 -26.19 -23.35 14.42
N TYR A 222 -25.24 -23.51 15.35
CA TYR A 222 -24.39 -24.69 15.45
C TYR A 222 -25.14 -25.98 15.77
N SER A 223 -26.39 -25.91 16.25
CA SER A 223 -27.21 -27.12 16.48
C SER A 223 -27.58 -27.84 15.18
N ARG A 224 -27.48 -27.16 14.04
CA ARG A 224 -27.72 -27.72 12.71
C ARG A 224 -26.48 -28.33 12.06
N ALA A 225 -25.31 -28.27 12.72
CA ALA A 225 -24.09 -28.86 12.19
C ALA A 225 -24.24 -30.39 12.10
N THR A 226 -23.92 -30.95 10.95
CA THR A 226 -23.92 -32.41 10.74
C THR A 226 -22.56 -32.86 10.23
N PRO A 227 -22.08 -34.07 10.59
CA PRO A 227 -20.77 -34.55 10.13
C PRO A 227 -20.65 -34.73 8.61
N ASP A 228 -21.77 -34.98 7.93
CA ASP A 228 -21.80 -35.36 6.52
C ASP A 228 -21.97 -34.17 5.55
N ALA A 229 -22.00 -32.93 6.07
CA ALA A 229 -22.16 -31.73 5.25
C ALA A 229 -21.25 -30.59 5.74
N PRO A 230 -20.64 -29.80 4.83
CA PRO A 230 -19.97 -28.57 5.22
C PRO A 230 -20.92 -27.64 5.97
N PHE A 231 -20.47 -27.13 7.13
CA PHE A 231 -21.26 -26.18 7.92
C PHE A 231 -21.28 -24.78 7.28
N LEU A 232 -20.15 -24.37 6.69
CA LEU A 232 -20.04 -23.13 5.93
C LEU A 232 -20.42 -23.37 4.47
N GLY A 233 -21.03 -22.36 3.86
CA GLY A 233 -21.35 -22.33 2.45
C GLY A 233 -20.31 -21.55 1.65
N VAL A 234 -20.73 -21.01 0.52
CA VAL A 234 -19.90 -20.08 -0.27
C VAL A 234 -19.77 -18.71 0.42
N GLY A 235 -20.73 -18.36 1.28
CA GLY A 235 -20.74 -17.09 2.02
C GLY A 235 -20.96 -15.87 1.12
N TYR A 236 -20.43 -14.73 1.55
CA TYR A 236 -20.45 -13.45 0.86
C TYR A 236 -19.75 -13.53 -0.50
N ILE A 237 -20.38 -12.99 -1.54
CA ILE A 237 -19.78 -12.74 -2.86
C ILE A 237 -20.05 -11.27 -3.19
N PRO A 238 -19.09 -10.54 -3.78
CA PRO A 238 -19.29 -9.14 -4.14
C PRO A 238 -20.57 -8.91 -4.95
N PHE A 239 -21.25 -7.81 -4.64
CA PHE A 239 -22.53 -7.40 -5.22
C PHE A 239 -23.73 -8.32 -4.89
N GLN A 240 -23.57 -9.25 -3.95
CA GLN A 240 -24.66 -10.09 -3.44
C GLN A 240 -24.93 -9.76 -1.97
N PRO A 241 -26.20 -9.74 -1.53
CA PRO A 241 -26.57 -9.41 -0.15
C PRO A 241 -26.37 -10.61 0.82
N HIS A 242 -25.55 -11.59 0.45
CA HIS A 242 -25.30 -12.74 1.32
C HIS A 242 -24.49 -12.31 2.55
N PRO A 243 -24.85 -12.80 3.74
CA PRO A 243 -24.09 -12.48 4.94
C PRO A 243 -22.70 -13.10 4.87
N VAL A 244 -21.78 -12.49 5.61
CA VAL A 244 -20.36 -12.83 5.65
C VAL A 244 -20.14 -14.02 6.58
N GLN A 245 -19.43 -15.02 6.07
CA GLN A 245 -18.99 -16.21 6.79
C GLN A 245 -17.46 -16.17 7.07
N PRO A 246 -16.96 -16.94 8.06
CA PRO A 246 -15.53 -17.10 8.31
C PRO A 246 -14.75 -17.48 7.04
N GLY A 247 -13.69 -16.72 6.75
CA GLY A 247 -12.86 -16.88 5.56
C GLY A 247 -13.20 -15.92 4.40
N ASP A 248 -14.38 -15.31 4.40
CA ASP A 248 -14.83 -14.48 3.28
C ASP A 248 -14.00 -13.22 3.06
N MET A 249 -13.33 -12.71 4.09
CA MET A 249 -12.46 -11.53 3.98
C MET A 249 -11.19 -11.78 3.16
N VAL A 250 -10.72 -13.03 3.11
CA VAL A 250 -9.39 -13.39 2.60
C VAL A 250 -9.41 -14.45 1.49
N LYS A 251 -10.58 -15.02 1.17
CA LYS A 251 -10.69 -16.02 0.08
C LYS A 251 -10.40 -15.48 -1.31
N PHE A 252 -10.22 -14.17 -1.45
CA PHE A 252 -9.86 -13.49 -2.70
C PHE A 252 -8.35 -13.28 -2.87
N MET A 253 -7.55 -13.63 -1.85
CA MET A 253 -6.08 -13.49 -1.86
C MET A 253 -5.41 -14.71 -2.50
N ALA A 254 -4.13 -14.63 -2.87
CA ALA A 254 -3.43 -15.82 -3.36
C ALA A 254 -3.24 -16.89 -2.28
N ILE A 255 -3.17 -18.13 -2.76
CA ILE A 255 -2.95 -19.31 -1.94
C ILE A 255 -1.71 -20.05 -2.48
N PRO A 256 -0.57 -20.02 -1.75
CA PRO A 256 -0.31 -19.26 -0.53
C PRO A 256 -0.01 -17.77 -0.80
N TRP A 257 -0.19 -16.90 0.20
CA TRP A 257 0.09 -15.46 0.11
C TRP A 257 1.53 -15.13 -0.32
N HIS A 258 2.47 -16.04 -0.03
CA HIS A 258 3.87 -15.97 -0.45
C HIS A 258 4.04 -15.68 -1.94
N THR A 259 3.18 -16.23 -2.80
CA THR A 259 3.28 -16.01 -4.24
C THR A 259 2.98 -14.58 -4.63
N ASP A 260 2.03 -13.94 -3.95
CA ASP A 260 1.69 -12.53 -4.18
C ASP A 260 2.82 -11.62 -3.69
N TYR A 261 3.29 -11.82 -2.45
CA TYR A 261 4.36 -11.00 -1.89
C TYR A 261 5.65 -11.04 -2.74
N ASN A 262 6.05 -12.23 -3.19
CA ASN A 262 7.21 -12.38 -4.08
C ASN A 262 6.96 -11.70 -5.44
N SER A 263 5.76 -11.84 -6.00
CA SER A 263 5.44 -11.24 -7.30
C SER A 263 5.38 -9.71 -7.22
N CYS A 264 4.98 -9.13 -6.08
CA CYS A 264 4.74 -7.70 -5.92
C CYS A 264 6.00 -6.82 -5.74
N ALA A 265 7.01 -7.04 -6.58
CA ALA A 265 8.18 -6.15 -6.70
C ALA A 265 7.95 -5.07 -7.78
N THR A 266 8.81 -5.03 -8.80
CA THR A 266 8.75 -4.09 -9.94
C THR A 266 7.86 -4.57 -11.08
N HIS A 267 6.98 -3.72 -11.60
CA HIS A 267 6.15 -4.05 -12.76
C HIS A 267 5.98 -2.87 -13.71
N LEU A 268 5.65 -3.20 -14.95
CA LEU A 268 4.97 -2.26 -15.84
C LEU A 268 3.53 -2.03 -15.34
N PRO A 269 2.96 -0.84 -15.60
CA PRO A 269 1.53 -0.60 -15.46
C PRO A 269 0.68 -1.54 -16.31
N ASN A 270 -0.53 -1.83 -15.86
CA ASN A 270 -1.52 -2.59 -16.62
C ASN A 270 -2.91 -1.91 -16.53
N PRO A 271 -3.43 -1.31 -17.61
CA PRO A 271 -2.84 -1.23 -18.96
C PRO A 271 -1.51 -0.44 -18.95
N ASN A 272 -0.64 -0.65 -19.94
CA ASN A 272 0.61 0.12 -20.03
C ASN A 272 0.38 1.40 -20.87
N PRO A 273 0.66 2.61 -20.33
CA PRO A 273 0.49 3.85 -21.07
C PRO A 273 1.25 3.83 -22.41
N GLY A 274 0.57 4.19 -23.50
CA GLY A 274 1.11 4.16 -24.85
C GLY A 274 1.09 2.79 -25.55
N GLY A 275 0.74 1.70 -24.85
CA GLY A 275 0.56 0.36 -25.41
C GLY A 275 1.51 -0.70 -24.85
N ASP A 276 1.33 -1.93 -25.32
CA ASP A 276 2.15 -3.06 -24.88
C ASP A 276 3.58 -2.99 -25.45
N LEU A 277 4.55 -3.36 -24.62
CA LEU A 277 5.93 -3.54 -25.06
C LEU A 277 6.10 -4.88 -25.77
N SER A 278 7.03 -4.91 -26.72
CA SER A 278 7.48 -6.10 -27.42
C SER A 278 8.93 -5.94 -27.87
N GLU A 279 9.58 -7.05 -28.21
CA GLU A 279 10.92 -7.05 -28.78
C GLU A 279 11.04 -6.19 -30.05
N ASN A 280 9.94 -6.03 -30.80
CA ASN A 280 9.92 -5.25 -32.04
C ASN A 280 9.78 -3.74 -31.81
N ASN A 281 9.31 -3.29 -30.64
CA ASN A 281 9.04 -1.87 -30.38
C ASN A 281 9.90 -1.27 -29.26
N ILE A 282 10.67 -2.08 -28.53
CA ILE A 282 11.43 -1.62 -27.36
C ILE A 282 12.47 -0.54 -27.68
N GLU A 283 13.16 -0.63 -28.82
CA GLU A 283 14.12 0.40 -29.24
C GLU A 283 13.43 1.75 -29.51
N ALA A 284 12.25 1.73 -30.15
CA ALA A 284 11.46 2.93 -30.38
C ALA A 284 10.86 3.49 -29.08
N ALA A 285 10.40 2.61 -28.19
CA ALA A 285 9.82 2.97 -26.90
C ALA A 285 10.84 3.62 -25.94
N THR A 286 12.09 3.17 -25.99
CA THR A 286 13.19 3.70 -25.18
C THR A 286 13.91 4.89 -25.84
N GLY A 287 13.58 5.18 -27.09
CA GLY A 287 14.10 6.32 -27.82
C GLY A 287 13.62 7.66 -27.26
N LYS A 288 14.29 8.75 -27.65
CA LYS A 288 14.02 10.13 -27.18
C LYS A 288 12.54 10.56 -27.31
N ASN A 289 11.82 10.02 -28.29
CA ASN A 289 10.42 10.34 -28.58
C ASN A 289 9.48 9.14 -28.31
N GLY A 290 9.92 8.17 -27.52
CA GLY A 290 9.12 7.01 -27.16
C GLY A 290 7.86 7.43 -26.41
N THR A 291 6.71 6.89 -26.83
CA THR A 291 5.40 7.17 -26.23
C THR A 291 4.89 6.04 -25.35
N ILE A 292 5.49 4.85 -25.47
CA ILE A 292 5.18 3.68 -24.64
C ILE A 292 5.95 3.79 -23.33
N ASN A 293 5.27 3.61 -22.20
CA ASN A 293 5.90 3.58 -20.89
C ASN A 293 6.85 2.38 -20.77
N THR A 294 8.08 2.67 -20.36
CA THR A 294 9.13 1.69 -20.04
C THR A 294 9.52 1.71 -18.58
N ILE A 295 8.94 2.63 -17.79
CA ILE A 295 9.26 2.82 -16.38
C ILE A 295 8.61 1.71 -15.55
N LEU A 296 9.37 1.23 -14.58
CA LEU A 296 8.95 0.23 -13.62
C LEU A 296 8.46 0.88 -12.33
N TYR A 297 7.42 0.30 -11.76
CA TYR A 297 6.76 0.79 -10.56
C TYR A 297 6.64 -0.33 -9.53
N SER A 298 6.60 0.07 -8.26
CA SER A 298 6.32 -0.85 -7.15
C SER A 298 4.81 -0.87 -6.87
N SER A 299 4.29 -2.00 -6.37
CA SER A 299 2.86 -2.09 -6.04
C SER A 299 2.54 -1.39 -4.71
N TRP A 300 3.16 -1.83 -3.61
CA TRP A 300 2.77 -1.41 -2.25
C TRP A 300 3.97 -1.17 -1.32
N PRO A 301 4.80 -0.14 -1.56
CA PRO A 301 6.08 -0.01 -0.86
C PRO A 301 5.99 0.04 0.67
N ALA A 302 4.89 0.53 1.26
CA ALA A 302 4.75 0.58 2.72
C ALA A 302 4.47 -0.79 3.35
N GLN A 303 3.70 -1.65 2.68
CA GLN A 303 3.42 -3.00 3.17
C GLN A 303 4.50 -4.01 2.75
N ARG A 304 5.03 -3.81 1.54
CA ARG A 304 6.05 -4.63 0.89
C ARG A 304 7.18 -3.70 0.46
N PRO A 305 8.16 -3.42 1.35
CA PRO A 305 9.32 -2.63 0.98
C PRO A 305 10.03 -3.24 -0.22
N VAL A 306 10.34 -2.42 -1.23
CA VAL A 306 11.05 -2.90 -2.42
C VAL A 306 12.53 -2.61 -2.28
N ALA A 307 12.86 -1.35 -2.02
CA ALA A 307 14.22 -0.90 -1.76
C ALA A 307 14.31 -0.35 -0.35
N VAL A 308 15.35 -0.72 0.38
CA VAL A 308 15.52 -0.38 1.80
C VAL A 308 16.96 0.04 2.07
N TYR A 309 17.14 0.88 3.09
CA TYR A 309 18.46 1.19 3.65
C TYR A 309 18.68 0.31 4.87
N THR A 310 19.81 -0.38 4.96
CA THR A 310 20.07 -1.27 6.10
C THR A 310 20.79 -0.52 7.22
N TYR A 311 20.55 -0.93 8.47
CA TYR A 311 21.31 -0.41 9.60
C TYR A 311 22.80 -0.67 9.43
N ASP A 312 23.18 -1.89 9.02
CA ASP A 312 24.58 -2.28 8.86
C ASP A 312 25.32 -1.43 7.82
N ASP A 313 24.69 -1.11 6.69
CA ASP A 313 25.30 -0.24 5.68
C ASP A 313 25.50 1.18 6.21
N VAL A 314 24.50 1.73 6.90
CA VAL A 314 24.60 3.07 7.51
C VAL A 314 25.65 3.10 8.62
N HIS A 315 25.70 2.06 9.45
CA HIS A 315 26.67 1.93 10.53
C HIS A 315 28.10 1.80 10.00
N ALA A 316 28.30 1.01 8.94
CA ALA A 316 29.60 0.90 8.26
C ALA A 316 30.10 2.23 7.67
N HIS A 317 29.20 3.19 7.47
CA HIS A 317 29.49 4.56 7.04
C HIS A 317 29.38 5.58 8.18
N ASP A 318 29.52 5.15 9.43
CA ASP A 318 29.49 6.02 10.62
C ASP A 318 28.22 6.89 10.73
N GLY A 319 27.07 6.32 10.39
CA GLY A 319 25.78 7.01 10.45
C GLY A 319 25.52 7.96 9.28
N GLN A 320 26.40 8.02 8.28
CA GLN A 320 26.23 8.88 7.12
C GLN A 320 25.17 8.32 6.16
N TRP A 321 24.34 9.20 5.62
CA TRP A 321 23.31 8.91 4.62
C TRP A 321 23.35 9.99 3.53
N PRO A 322 23.14 9.67 2.24
CA PRO A 322 22.67 8.38 1.72
C PRO A 322 23.76 7.32 1.56
N VAL A 323 23.42 6.08 1.96
CA VAL A 323 24.10 4.86 1.49
C VAL A 323 23.36 4.28 0.30
N ARG A 324 23.95 3.29 -0.39
CA ARG A 324 23.24 2.60 -1.47
C ARG A 324 22.12 1.72 -0.89
N PRO A 325 20.88 1.81 -1.39
CA PRO A 325 19.81 0.93 -0.94
C PRO A 325 20.01 -0.51 -1.46
N ARG A 326 19.36 -1.46 -0.78
CA ARG A 326 19.29 -2.88 -1.16
C ARG A 326 17.85 -3.27 -1.46
N TYR A 327 17.63 -4.34 -2.22
CA TYR A 327 16.29 -4.93 -2.31
C TYR A 327 15.92 -5.58 -0.98
N SER A 328 14.70 -5.39 -0.47
CA SER A 328 14.25 -6.00 0.80
C SER A 328 14.21 -7.53 0.71
N VAL A 329 13.67 -8.05 -0.40
CA VAL A 329 13.81 -9.47 -0.77
C VAL A 329 15.08 -9.62 -1.59
N ARG A 330 16.04 -10.32 -1.00
CA ARG A 330 17.39 -10.58 -1.52
C ARG A 330 17.84 -11.97 -1.04
N GLY A 331 18.99 -12.45 -1.50
CA GLY A 331 19.45 -13.80 -1.17
C GLY A 331 19.70 -14.67 -2.38
N GLU A 332 20.16 -15.89 -2.13
CA GLU A 332 20.39 -16.89 -3.16
C GLU A 332 19.12 -17.11 -4.00
N GLY A 333 19.24 -17.07 -5.33
CA GLY A 333 18.09 -17.23 -6.24
C GLY A 333 17.26 -15.97 -6.49
N THR A 334 17.73 -14.79 -6.04
CA THR A 334 17.10 -13.49 -6.34
C THR A 334 17.75 -12.72 -7.49
N ALA A 335 18.87 -13.22 -8.03
CA ALA A 335 19.52 -12.64 -9.20
C ALA A 335 18.54 -12.61 -10.38
N ALA A 336 18.19 -11.41 -10.85
CA ALA A 336 17.12 -11.27 -11.83
C ALA A 336 17.51 -11.86 -13.19
N MET A 337 16.60 -12.63 -13.76
CA MET A 337 16.78 -13.26 -15.06
C MET A 337 15.62 -12.95 -16.00
N GLN A 338 15.83 -13.23 -17.28
CA GLN A 338 14.75 -13.24 -18.24
C GLN A 338 14.02 -14.59 -18.13
N HIS A 339 12.70 -14.55 -18.10
CA HIS A 339 11.86 -15.74 -18.11
C HIS A 339 11.32 -16.00 -19.52
N ALA A 340 11.33 -17.27 -19.94
CA ALA A 340 10.65 -17.68 -21.16
C ALA A 340 9.14 -17.74 -20.90
N GLY A 341 8.33 -17.17 -21.80
CA GLY A 341 6.88 -17.20 -21.67
C GLY A 341 6.17 -16.34 -22.73
N PRO A 342 4.83 -16.39 -22.76
CA PRO A 342 4.06 -15.47 -23.57
C PRO A 342 4.15 -14.05 -22.97
N GLY A 343 4.62 -13.09 -23.76
CA GLY A 343 4.69 -11.67 -23.36
C GLY A 343 6.10 -11.09 -23.45
N PHE A 344 6.19 -9.79 -23.22
CA PHE A 344 7.47 -9.09 -23.12
C PHE A 344 8.02 -9.22 -21.71
N ASP A 345 9.23 -9.75 -21.59
CA ASP A 345 9.94 -9.92 -20.33
C ASP A 345 11.41 -9.54 -20.50
N ARG A 346 11.91 -8.75 -19.56
CA ARG A 346 13.32 -8.34 -19.47
C ARG A 346 13.80 -8.51 -18.03
N PRO A 347 15.07 -8.87 -17.81
CA PRO A 347 15.59 -9.11 -16.47
C PRO A 347 15.33 -7.96 -15.47
N ALA A 348 15.39 -6.69 -15.89
CA ALA A 348 15.08 -5.54 -15.03
C ALA A 348 13.65 -5.54 -14.45
N MET A 349 12.72 -6.26 -15.07
CA MET A 349 11.34 -6.43 -14.59
C MET A 349 11.26 -7.42 -13.40
N ASN A 350 12.28 -8.26 -13.22
CA ASN A 350 12.29 -9.40 -12.29
C ASN A 350 13.22 -9.19 -11.08
N VAL A 351 13.55 -7.94 -10.77
CA VAL A 351 14.38 -7.57 -9.61
C VAL A 351 13.59 -7.57 -8.30
N GLY A 352 14.30 -7.70 -7.19
CA GLY A 352 13.75 -7.64 -5.83
C GLY A 352 12.76 -8.75 -5.52
N ARG A 353 12.93 -9.94 -6.11
CA ARG A 353 12.10 -11.13 -5.90
C ARG A 353 12.93 -12.39 -6.14
N TYR A 354 12.48 -13.52 -5.63
CA TYR A 354 12.98 -14.84 -6.02
C TYR A 354 12.51 -15.20 -7.42
N GLN A 355 13.41 -15.79 -8.21
CA GLN A 355 13.13 -16.21 -9.59
C GLN A 355 12.31 -17.51 -9.63
N ASP A 356 12.45 -18.40 -8.65
CA ASP A 356 11.47 -19.43 -8.34
C ASP A 356 10.63 -19.00 -7.11
N ARG A 357 9.31 -18.91 -7.30
CA ARG A 357 8.39 -18.51 -6.23
C ARG A 357 8.43 -19.46 -5.02
N LYS A 358 8.81 -20.72 -5.20
CA LYS A 358 8.92 -21.70 -4.11
C LYS A 358 10.02 -21.33 -3.12
N ASP A 359 11.08 -20.70 -3.58
CA ASP A 359 12.20 -20.31 -2.71
C ASP A 359 11.76 -19.24 -1.73
N PHE A 360 10.83 -18.36 -2.13
CA PHE A 360 10.25 -17.39 -1.21
C PHE A 360 9.47 -18.02 -0.05
N LEU A 361 8.79 -19.16 -0.26
CA LEU A 361 8.10 -19.88 0.83
C LEU A 361 9.06 -20.29 1.96
N SER A 362 10.33 -20.55 1.63
CA SER A 362 11.34 -20.96 2.60
C SER A 362 12.12 -19.77 3.20
N ASN A 363 11.94 -18.57 2.65
CA ASN A 363 12.79 -17.42 2.94
C ASN A 363 12.05 -16.14 3.35
N TRP A 364 10.72 -16.10 3.30
CA TRP A 364 9.93 -14.92 3.70
C TRP A 364 10.29 -14.41 5.11
N SER A 365 10.51 -15.32 6.05
CA SER A 365 10.84 -14.98 7.43
C SER A 365 12.26 -14.42 7.62
N ARG A 366 13.10 -14.42 6.57
CA ARG A 366 14.45 -13.85 6.62
C ARG A 366 14.48 -12.36 6.29
N ILE A 367 13.40 -11.80 5.77
CA ILE A 367 13.32 -10.37 5.47
C ILE A 367 13.44 -9.58 6.77
N GLY A 368 14.26 -8.53 6.75
CA GLY A 368 14.40 -7.64 7.91
C GLY A 368 13.20 -6.70 8.05
N VAL A 369 13.10 -6.05 9.20
CA VAL A 369 12.02 -5.09 9.48
C VAL A 369 12.57 -3.68 9.43
N VAL A 370 11.89 -2.80 8.69
CA VAL A 370 12.23 -1.37 8.58
C VAL A 370 11.61 -0.64 9.77
N ILE A 371 12.47 -0.08 10.63
CA ILE A 371 12.08 0.72 11.78
C ILE A 371 12.87 2.04 11.85
N GLN A 372 12.30 3.05 12.50
CA GLN A 372 12.93 4.34 12.71
C GLN A 372 14.14 4.18 13.65
N GLY A 373 15.24 4.88 13.35
CA GLY A 373 16.51 4.80 14.06
C GLY A 373 16.39 4.73 15.59
N PRO A 374 15.73 5.68 16.27
CA PRO A 374 15.58 5.66 17.73
C PRO A 374 14.86 4.43 18.32
N ALA A 375 14.14 3.65 17.52
CA ALA A 375 13.53 2.39 17.95
C ALA A 375 14.49 1.19 17.86
N ILE A 376 15.64 1.34 17.20
CA ILE A 376 16.67 0.32 17.08
C ILE A 376 17.43 0.22 18.41
N HIS A 377 17.58 -0.99 18.94
CA HIS A 377 18.33 -1.23 20.17
C HIS A 377 19.78 -0.74 20.03
N ASN A 378 20.26 0.02 21.02
CA ASN A 378 21.59 0.65 21.01
C ASN A 378 21.85 1.59 19.80
N TYR A 379 20.82 2.26 19.27
CA TYR A 379 21.01 3.26 18.22
C TYR A 379 21.94 4.40 18.69
N PRO A 380 23.04 4.70 17.98
CA PRO A 380 23.99 5.73 18.42
C PRO A 380 23.39 7.13 18.47
N ASP A 381 23.62 7.87 19.57
CA ASP A 381 23.10 9.23 19.78
C ASP A 381 23.52 10.24 18.69
N GLY A 382 24.69 10.03 18.07
CA GLY A 382 25.22 10.88 17.00
C GLY A 382 24.57 10.64 15.63
N TYR A 383 23.78 9.57 15.47
CA TYR A 383 23.16 9.25 14.19
C TYR A 383 21.87 10.04 14.00
N ARG A 384 21.53 10.27 12.73
CA ARG A 384 20.28 10.92 12.33
C ARG A 384 19.07 10.16 12.91
N LYS A 385 18.18 10.85 13.61
CA LYS A 385 17.00 10.24 14.27
C LYS A 385 15.81 10.00 13.32
N ASP A 386 15.88 10.57 12.13
CA ASP A 386 14.82 10.52 11.13
C ASP A 386 15.02 9.41 10.07
N LEU A 387 16.09 8.61 10.20
CA LEU A 387 16.33 7.46 9.33
C LEU A 387 15.36 6.32 9.64
N TYR A 388 14.89 5.64 8.60
CA TYR A 388 14.17 4.37 8.71
C TYR A 388 15.06 3.30 8.08
N LEU A 389 15.46 2.32 8.88
CA LEU A 389 16.48 1.35 8.54
C LEU A 389 15.95 -0.06 8.75
N GLU A 390 16.26 -0.93 7.81
CA GLU A 390 16.03 -2.35 7.95
C GLU A 390 17.02 -2.96 8.95
N VAL A 391 16.49 -3.74 9.89
CA VAL A 391 17.25 -4.48 10.90
C VAL A 391 16.88 -5.96 10.90
N GLU A 392 17.73 -6.80 11.51
CA GLU A 392 17.48 -8.23 11.74
C GLU A 392 17.20 -9.05 10.47
N SER A 393 17.70 -8.60 9.32
CA SER A 393 17.68 -9.39 8.09
C SER A 393 18.57 -10.62 8.22
N GLN A 394 18.06 -11.79 7.81
CA GLN A 394 18.74 -13.08 7.93
C GLN A 394 19.23 -13.61 6.57
N PHE A 395 19.38 -12.75 5.58
CA PHE A 395 20.00 -13.10 4.30
C PHE A 395 21.53 -13.07 4.44
N GLU A 396 22.16 -14.25 4.36
CA GLU A 396 23.62 -14.40 4.53
C GLU A 396 24.40 -13.86 3.33
N GLN A 397 23.82 -13.96 2.14
CA GLN A 397 24.39 -13.47 0.88
C GLN A 397 23.39 -12.55 0.20
N ASP A 398 23.89 -11.55 -0.52
CA ASP A 398 23.06 -10.69 -1.34
C ASP A 398 23.42 -10.96 -2.81
N GLU A 399 22.67 -11.88 -3.44
CA GLU A 399 22.77 -12.13 -4.89
C GLU A 399 21.83 -11.25 -5.71
N SER A 400 21.12 -10.32 -5.06
CA SER A 400 20.20 -9.43 -5.77
C SER A 400 20.97 -8.42 -6.60
N ASN A 401 20.29 -7.83 -7.59
CA ASN A 401 20.90 -6.79 -8.40
C ASN A 401 21.08 -5.48 -7.62
N LEU A 402 21.93 -4.58 -8.12
CA LEU A 402 21.95 -3.22 -7.60
C LEU A 402 20.58 -2.57 -7.78
N VAL A 403 20.13 -1.86 -6.75
CA VAL A 403 18.91 -1.07 -6.81
C VAL A 403 19.16 0.19 -7.63
N GLU A 404 18.52 0.27 -8.79
CA GLU A 404 18.48 1.49 -9.60
C GLU A 404 17.54 2.53 -8.98
N TYR A 405 17.89 3.81 -9.11
CA TYR A 405 17.01 4.91 -8.72
C TYR A 405 15.91 5.09 -9.76
N TRP A 406 14.71 5.40 -9.28
CA TRP A 406 13.63 5.85 -10.15
C TRP A 406 14.09 7.10 -10.96
N ARG A 407 13.87 7.19 -12.27
CA ARG A 407 13.03 6.37 -13.16
C ARG A 407 13.77 5.17 -13.73
N ASN A 408 13.66 4.02 -13.06
CA ASN A 408 14.21 2.77 -13.55
C ASN A 408 13.30 2.17 -14.62
N THR A 409 13.89 1.51 -15.62
CA THR A 409 13.22 1.04 -16.83
C THR A 409 13.43 -0.45 -17.09
N VAL A 410 12.63 -1.01 -18.01
CA VAL A 410 12.75 -2.40 -18.45
C VAL A 410 14.08 -2.74 -19.16
N ILE A 411 14.87 -1.74 -19.55
CA ILE A 411 16.18 -1.94 -20.22
C ILE A 411 17.36 -1.59 -19.31
N ASP A 412 17.11 -1.26 -18.04
CA ASP A 412 18.19 -0.89 -17.14
C ASP A 412 19.19 -2.02 -16.99
N ARG A 413 20.46 -1.63 -16.86
CA ARG A 413 21.53 -2.60 -16.68
C ARG A 413 21.38 -3.25 -15.32
N LEU A 414 21.28 -4.57 -15.33
CA LEU A 414 21.48 -5.35 -14.14
C LEU A 414 22.97 -5.36 -13.82
N TYR A 415 23.34 -4.67 -12.75
CA TYR A 415 24.65 -4.87 -12.15
C TYR A 415 24.57 -6.10 -11.23
N PRO A 416 25.45 -7.09 -11.41
CA PRO A 416 25.51 -8.27 -10.56
C PRO A 416 26.38 -7.98 -9.32
N PRO A 417 26.26 -8.74 -8.22
CA PRO A 417 27.46 -9.31 -7.63
C PRO A 417 27.98 -10.34 -8.63
N GLN A 418 29.19 -10.16 -9.15
CA GLN A 418 29.79 -11.22 -9.96
C GLN A 418 29.83 -12.52 -9.12
N PRO A 419 29.39 -13.67 -9.65
CA PRO A 419 29.70 -14.94 -9.02
C PRO A 419 31.24 -15.13 -8.98
N PRO A 420 31.80 -15.82 -7.97
CA PRO A 420 33.23 -16.07 -7.89
C PRO A 420 33.71 -16.72 -9.19
N LYS A 421 34.85 -16.25 -9.71
CA LYS A 421 35.51 -16.92 -10.83
C LYS A 421 35.70 -18.40 -10.46
N PRO A 422 35.40 -19.36 -11.37
CA PRO A 422 35.72 -20.75 -11.11
C PRO A 422 37.21 -20.86 -10.82
N SER A 423 37.56 -21.62 -9.79
CA SER A 423 38.93 -22.01 -9.52
C SER A 423 39.43 -22.86 -10.69
N GLU A 424 40.31 -22.28 -11.51
CA GLU A 424 41.29 -22.97 -12.33
C GLU A 424 42.68 -22.42 -12.05
#